data_AF-A0A6A4W0P3-F1
#
_entry.id   AF-A0A6A4W0P3-F1
#
_cell.length_a   1.000
_cell.length_b   1.000
_cell.length_c   1.000
_cell.angle_alpha   90.00
_cell.angle_beta   90.00
_cell.angle_gamma   90.00
#
_symmetry.space_group_name_H-M   'P 1'
#
loop_
_entity.id
_entity.type
_entity.pdbx_description
1 polymer ?
#
loop_
_entity_poly.entity_id
_entity_poly.type
_entity_poly.pdbx_seq_one_letter_code
_entity_poly.pdbx_strand_id
1 'polypeptide(L)'
;MAKCDHSEAVQPVPESGVNVSASCEDCGNMDENWVCLHCYKTLCGRFAKEHMLQHSSAAGHQVVLSAADLSTWCYGCDSYVDNDKTQAAKDSAHASKFGN
;
A
#
# COMPACT_ATOMS: atom_id res chain seq x y z
N MET A 1 -11.11 -9.39 -10.17
CA MET A 1 -10.59 -8.83 -8.90
C MET A 1 -11.76 -8.20 -8.16
N ALA A 2 -11.78 -8.22 -6.82
CA ALA A 2 -12.96 -7.91 -6.04
C ALA A 2 -12.96 -6.45 -5.53
N LYS A 3 -14.11 -5.80 -5.60
CA LYS A 3 -14.38 -4.52 -4.92
C LYS A 3 -14.62 -4.79 -3.43
N CYS A 4 -14.15 -3.90 -2.56
CA CYS A 4 -14.46 -3.95 -1.12
C CYS A 4 -14.82 -2.56 -0.58
N ASP A 5 -15.67 -2.50 0.45
CA ASP A 5 -16.08 -1.24 1.09
C ASP A 5 -14.90 -0.54 1.80
N HIS A 6 -13.90 -1.28 2.25
CA HIS A 6 -12.68 -0.72 2.85
C HIS A 6 -11.88 0.18 1.89
N SER A 7 -12.09 0.03 0.57
CA SER A 7 -11.49 0.91 -0.43
C SER A 7 -12.04 2.34 -0.42
N GLU A 8 -13.17 2.59 0.25
CA GLU A 8 -13.69 3.94 0.44
C GLU A 8 -12.84 4.79 1.38
N ALA A 9 -12.07 4.14 2.27
CA ALA A 9 -11.14 4.82 3.16
C ALA A 9 -9.83 5.26 2.47
N VAL A 10 -9.60 4.86 1.21
CA VAL A 10 -8.43 5.28 0.42
C VAL A 10 -8.42 6.80 0.26
N GLN A 11 -7.28 7.41 0.58
CA GLN A 11 -7.09 8.86 0.46
C GLN A 11 -6.51 9.21 -0.93
N PRO A 12 -6.73 10.45 -1.42
CA PRO A 12 -6.11 10.90 -2.65
C PRO A 12 -4.58 10.81 -2.59
N VAL A 13 -3.95 10.55 -3.75
CA VAL A 13 -2.50 10.47 -3.86
C VAL A 13 -1.88 11.82 -3.48
N PRO A 14 -0.87 11.85 -2.59
CA PRO A 14 -0.20 13.09 -2.22
C PRO A 14 0.53 13.69 -3.42
N GLU A 15 0.82 15.00 -3.38
CA GLU A 15 1.57 15.71 -4.42
C GLU A 15 2.96 15.10 -4.69
N SER A 16 3.56 14.48 -3.67
CA SER A 16 4.83 13.75 -3.78
C SER A 16 4.71 12.40 -4.50
N GLY A 17 3.49 11.92 -4.78
CA GLY A 17 3.23 10.62 -5.37
C GLY A 17 3.44 9.43 -4.41
N VAL A 18 3.39 8.22 -4.97
CA VAL A 18 3.67 6.97 -4.26
C VAL A 18 5.11 6.54 -4.54
N ASN A 19 5.94 6.49 -3.50
CA ASN A 19 7.34 6.03 -3.62
C ASN A 19 7.45 4.55 -3.28
N VAL A 20 7.55 3.70 -4.30
CA VAL A 20 7.71 2.25 -4.15
C VAL A 20 9.14 1.81 -3.80
N SER A 21 10.11 2.72 -3.88
CA SER A 21 11.53 2.45 -3.57
C SER A 21 11.88 2.83 -2.13
N ALA A 22 10.92 3.32 -1.36
CA ALA A 22 11.11 3.69 0.04
C ALA A 22 11.34 2.44 0.92
N SER A 23 12.23 2.59 1.91
CA SER A 23 12.44 1.60 2.96
C SER A 23 11.29 1.63 3.98
N CYS A 24 11.15 0.56 4.75
CA CYS A 24 10.24 0.53 5.88
C CYS A 24 10.64 1.61 6.89
N GLU A 25 9.70 2.48 7.23
CA GLU A 25 9.96 3.61 8.15
C GLU A 25 10.37 3.17 9.56
N ASP A 26 10.03 1.94 9.97
CA ASP A 26 10.25 1.46 11.34
C ASP A 26 11.56 0.65 11.49
N CYS A 27 11.91 -0.19 10.51
CA CYS A 27 13.12 -1.04 10.56
C CYS A 27 14.10 -0.86 9.41
N GLY A 28 13.82 0.02 8.45
CA GLY A 28 14.71 0.27 7.31
C GLY A 28 14.77 -0.86 6.27
N ASN A 29 13.92 -1.88 6.38
CA ASN A 29 13.84 -2.98 5.42
C ASN A 29 13.55 -2.46 4.00
N MET A 30 14.23 -2.99 2.99
CA MET A 30 14.11 -2.53 1.59
C MET A 30 13.34 -3.52 0.69
N ASP A 31 13.02 -4.71 1.18
CA ASP A 31 12.45 -5.80 0.39
C ASP A 31 10.99 -6.08 0.80
N GLU A 32 10.10 -6.36 -0.15
CA GLU A 32 8.68 -6.65 0.16
C GLU A 32 7.97 -5.59 1.01
N ASN A 33 8.24 -4.31 0.74
CA ASN A 33 7.53 -3.21 1.39
C ASN A 33 6.15 -2.97 0.78
N TRP A 34 5.28 -2.42 1.60
CA TRP A 34 3.91 -2.06 1.27
C TRP A 34 3.69 -0.59 1.58
N VAL A 35 2.81 0.05 0.82
CA VAL A 35 2.41 1.45 1.02
C VAL A 35 0.95 1.49 1.48
N CYS A 36 0.69 2.17 2.58
CA CYS A 36 -0.67 2.37 3.07
C CYS A 36 -1.44 3.35 2.17
N LEU A 37 -2.62 2.97 1.67
CA LEU A 37 -3.40 3.85 0.79
C LEU A 37 -4.29 4.86 1.55
N HIS A 38 -4.19 4.89 2.88
CA HIS A 38 -4.82 5.93 3.69
C HIS A 38 -3.84 7.04 4.08
N CYS A 39 -2.66 6.69 4.58
CA CYS A 39 -1.68 7.67 5.08
C CYS A 39 -0.33 7.66 4.35
N TYR A 40 -0.17 6.83 3.31
CA TYR A 40 1.01 6.76 2.46
C TYR A 40 2.32 6.39 3.17
N LYS A 41 2.22 5.82 4.38
CA LYS A 41 3.36 5.22 5.07
C LYS A 41 3.89 3.99 4.35
N THR A 42 5.20 3.82 4.34
CA THR A 42 5.87 2.65 3.75
C THR A 42 6.40 1.74 4.84
N LEU A 43 5.87 0.52 4.91
CA LEU A 43 6.20 -0.43 5.97
C LEU A 43 6.42 -1.83 5.40
N CYS A 44 7.23 -2.64 6.09
CA CYS A 44 7.57 -3.97 5.62
C CYS A 44 6.39 -4.94 5.73
N GLY A 45 6.35 -5.87 4.79
CA GLY A 45 5.31 -6.89 4.70
C GLY A 45 5.44 -8.02 5.70
N ARG A 46 4.59 -9.03 5.51
CA ARG A 46 4.44 -10.17 6.44
C ARG A 46 5.68 -11.06 6.55
N PHE A 47 6.49 -11.12 5.51
CA PHE A 47 7.68 -11.98 5.46
C PHE A 47 8.91 -11.32 6.11
N ALA A 48 8.80 -10.05 6.51
CA ALA A 48 9.84 -9.30 7.19
C ALA A 48 9.55 -9.15 8.70
N LYS A 49 9.04 -7.99 9.14
CA LYS A 49 8.67 -7.69 10.55
C LYS A 49 7.20 -7.37 10.72
N GLU A 50 6.39 -7.52 9.67
CA GLU A 50 4.94 -7.35 9.73
C GLU A 50 4.49 -5.93 10.13
N HIS A 51 5.32 -4.91 9.93
CA HIS A 51 4.98 -3.54 10.35
C HIS A 51 3.75 -3.00 9.64
N MET A 52 3.52 -3.37 8.38
CA MET A 52 2.30 -2.95 7.69
C MET A 52 1.04 -3.61 8.28
N LEU A 53 1.13 -4.87 8.73
CA LEU A 53 0.03 -5.56 9.40
C LEU A 53 -0.25 -4.93 10.77
N GLN A 54 0.80 -4.66 11.54
CA GLN A 54 0.69 -3.97 12.84
C GLN A 54 0.08 -2.56 12.66
N HIS A 55 0.53 -1.82 11.65
CA HIS A 55 -0.03 -0.52 11.29
C HIS A 55 -1.51 -0.60 10.93
N SER A 56 -1.90 -1.59 10.13
CA SER A 56 -3.29 -1.80 9.75
C SER A 56 -4.19 -2.01 10.97
N SER A 57 -3.75 -2.83 11.93
CA SER A 57 -4.47 -3.08 13.17
C SER A 57 -4.53 -1.86 14.10
N ALA A 58 -3.41 -1.16 14.27
CA ALA A 58 -3.31 -0.02 15.19
C ALA A 58 -4.03 1.24 14.68
N ALA A 59 -3.99 1.50 13.37
CA ALA A 59 -4.56 2.70 12.76
C ALA A 59 -5.95 2.46 12.12
N GLY A 60 -6.34 1.19 11.92
CA GLY A 60 -7.55 0.84 11.17
C GLY A 60 -7.41 1.05 9.66
N HIS A 61 -6.19 1.18 9.14
CA HIS A 61 -5.96 1.38 7.70
C HIS A 61 -5.84 0.03 7.00
N GLN A 62 -6.89 -0.39 6.32
CA GLN A 62 -6.98 -1.78 5.85
C GLN A 62 -6.45 -2.00 4.43
N VAL A 63 -6.37 -0.97 3.60
CA VAL A 63 -6.00 -1.10 2.18
C VAL A 63 -4.57 -0.63 1.95
N VAL A 64 -3.76 -1.51 1.36
CA VAL A 64 -2.34 -1.30 1.11
C VAL A 64 -1.94 -1.71 -0.30
N LEU A 65 -0.86 -1.14 -0.82
CA LEU A 65 -0.29 -1.40 -2.13
C LEU A 65 1.07 -2.08 -2.01
N SER A 66 1.30 -3.18 -2.74
CA SER A 66 2.59 -3.85 -2.82
C SER A 66 3.56 -3.01 -3.64
N ALA A 67 4.74 -2.69 -3.08
CA ALA A 67 5.81 -2.07 -3.83
C ALA A 67 6.46 -3.03 -4.85
N ALA A 68 6.31 -4.35 -4.64
CA ALA A 68 6.93 -5.38 -5.46
C ALA A 68 6.19 -5.59 -6.80
N ASP A 69 4.88 -5.64 -6.77
CA ASP A 69 4.05 -6.07 -7.91
C ASP A 69 2.84 -5.17 -8.17
N LEU A 70 2.70 -4.07 -7.41
CA LEU A 70 1.62 -3.09 -7.52
C LEU A 70 0.21 -3.65 -7.32
N SER A 71 0.09 -4.86 -6.78
CA SER A 71 -1.18 -5.40 -6.32
C SER A 71 -1.63 -4.69 -5.04
N THR A 72 -2.94 -4.62 -4.84
CA THR A 72 -3.55 -4.04 -3.66
C THR A 72 -4.15 -5.12 -2.77
N TRP A 73 -3.83 -5.07 -1.49
CA TRP A 73 -4.30 -6.01 -0.48
C TRP A 73 -5.20 -5.28 0.53
N CYS A 74 -6.27 -5.94 0.94
CA CYS A 74 -7.13 -5.46 2.02
C CYS A 74 -7.04 -6.42 3.20
N TYR A 75 -6.49 -5.95 4.32
CA TYR A 75 -6.40 -6.74 5.56
C TYR A 75 -7.77 -7.03 6.17
N GLY A 76 -8.77 -6.16 5.97
CA GLY A 76 -10.14 -6.39 6.46
C GLY A 76 -10.86 -7.50 5.71
N CYS A 77 -10.56 -7.70 4.43
CA CYS A 77 -11.16 -8.75 3.60
C CYS A 77 -10.28 -9.99 3.47
N ASP A 78 -9.03 -9.94 3.95
CA ASP A 78 -8.00 -10.96 3.73
C ASP A 78 -7.91 -11.37 2.24
N SER A 79 -7.88 -10.39 1.34
CA SER A 79 -7.93 -10.64 -0.10
C SER A 79 -7.31 -9.52 -0.92
N TYR A 80 -6.87 -9.87 -2.13
CA TYR A 80 -6.50 -8.89 -3.15
C TYR A 80 -7.74 -8.17 -3.65
N VAL A 81 -7.66 -6.84 -3.66
CA VAL A 81 -8.73 -5.95 -4.09
C VAL A 81 -8.29 -5.18 -5.31
N ASP A 82 -9.24 -4.78 -6.14
CA ASP A 82 -8.99 -3.88 -7.27
C ASP A 82 -10.23 -3.04 -7.47
N ASN A 83 -10.04 -1.73 -7.51
CA ASN A 83 -11.13 -0.77 -7.60
C ASN A 83 -10.59 0.56 -8.16
N ASP A 84 -11.46 1.33 -8.82
CA ASP A 84 -11.18 2.67 -9.34
C ASP A 84 -10.53 3.58 -8.29
N LYS A 85 -10.92 3.43 -7.01
CA LYS A 85 -10.34 4.19 -5.89
C LYS A 85 -8.84 3.96 -5.69
N THR A 86 -8.35 2.77 -6.02
CA THR A 86 -6.92 2.43 -5.90
C THR A 86 -6.14 2.74 -7.18
N GLN A 87 -6.83 3.02 -8.29
CA GLN A 87 -6.21 3.15 -9.60
C GLN A 87 -5.21 4.32 -9.66
N ALA A 88 -5.54 5.45 -9.06
CA ALA A 88 -4.65 6.61 -9.01
C ALA A 88 -3.34 6.30 -8.25
N ALA A 89 -3.43 5.56 -7.13
CA ALA A 89 -2.26 5.14 -6.38
C ALA A 89 -1.40 4.14 -7.16
N LYS A 90 -2.03 3.21 -7.88
CA LYS A 90 -1.33 2.26 -8.77
C LYS A 90 -0.61 2.96 -9.91
N ASP A 91 -1.27 3.94 -10.55
CA ASP A 91 -0.67 4.73 -11.63
C ASP A 91 0.55 5.52 -11.14
N SER A 92 0.42 6.20 -10.00
CA SER A 92 1.54 6.91 -9.36
C SER A 92 2.70 5.98 -8.99
N ALA A 93 2.38 4.80 -8.44
CA ALA A 93 3.38 3.80 -8.10
C ALA A 93 4.06 3.19 -9.33
N HIS A 94 3.30 2.98 -10.41
CA HIS A 94 3.82 2.49 -11.69
C HIS A 94 4.80 3.50 -12.30
N ALA A 95 4.44 4.79 -12.32
CA ALA A 95 5.32 5.87 -12.74
C ALA A 95 6.61 5.92 -11.89
N SER A 96 6.48 5.78 -10.57
CA SER A 96 7.64 5.72 -9.66
C SER A 96 8.52 4.48 -9.90
N LYS A 97 7.95 3.34 -10.29
CA LYS A 97 8.67 2.06 -10.40
C LYS A 97 9.41 1.90 -11.72
N PHE A 98 8.77 2.23 -12.83
CA PHE A 98 9.27 1.90 -14.16
C PHE A 98 9.90 3.08 -14.88
N GLY A 99 9.65 4.30 -14.41
CA GLY A 99 9.99 5.52 -15.15
C GLY A 99 9.12 5.62 -16.40
N ASN A 100 8.56 6.80 -16.65
CA ASN A 100 7.72 7.06 -17.82
C ASN A 100 8.49 6.88 -19.13
#